data_AF-A0A1A7KEC9-F1
#
_entry.id   AF-A0A1A7KEC9-F1
#
_cell.length_a   1.000
_cell.length_b   1.000
_cell.length_c   1.000
_cell.angle_alpha   90.00
_cell.angle_beta   90.00
_cell.angle_gamma   90.00
#
_symmetry.space_group_name_H-M   'P 1'
#
loop_
_entity.id
_entity.type
_entity.pdbx_description
1 polymer ?
#
loop_
_entity_poly.entity_id
_entity_poly.type
_entity_poly.pdbx_seq_one_letter_code
_entity_poly.pdbx_strand_id
1 'polypeptide(L)'
;MLIGYARVSKFEQNLDLQTDALKDLGIEKIFVDRVSGVKSEKPQLNQLINFIRKGDTLTVWRLDRIGRTTVGLIQFVTELNERGIHFKSISENIDTGSVSGKLIFQIFCVLAEHERNVLIERTNAGLKAARERGKNGGRPKGMTEKFKKIAPLVKTSYESKNLPIEEIMKAFNIGSKATFYKIIKS
;
A
#
# COMPACT_ATOMS: atom_id res chain seq x y z
N MET A 1 -12.02 18.96 -20.02
CA MET A 1 -12.54 19.52 -18.75
C MET A 1 -11.50 19.36 -17.64
N LEU A 2 -11.48 20.25 -16.63
CA LEU A 2 -10.66 20.05 -15.44
C LEU A 2 -11.45 19.26 -14.39
N ILE A 3 -10.85 18.21 -13.82
CA ILE A 3 -11.47 17.36 -12.80
C ILE A 3 -10.53 17.29 -11.60
N GLY A 4 -11.08 17.49 -10.41
CA GLY A 4 -10.32 17.52 -9.16
C GLY A 4 -10.35 16.18 -8.44
N TYR A 5 -9.23 15.81 -7.82
CA TYR A 5 -9.19 14.71 -6.85
C TYR A 5 -8.50 15.14 -5.55
N ALA A 6 -9.15 14.85 -4.43
CA ALA A 6 -8.63 15.11 -3.10
C ALA A 6 -8.70 13.85 -2.22
N ARG A 7 -7.74 13.73 -1.31
CA ARG A 7 -7.66 12.59 -0.38
C ARG A 7 -7.29 13.06 1.02
N VAL A 8 -7.95 12.51 2.03
CA VAL A 8 -7.60 12.75 3.44
C VAL A 8 -7.56 11.49 4.26
N SER A 9 -6.62 11.46 5.21
CA SER A 9 -6.50 10.41 6.22
C SER A 9 -6.89 10.95 7.58
N LYS A 10 -8.12 10.66 8.05
CA LYS A 10 -8.70 10.89 9.40
C LYS A 10 -8.56 12.28 10.07
N PHE A 11 -7.70 13.17 9.61
CA PHE A 11 -7.51 14.54 10.09
C PHE A 11 -8.20 15.47 9.10
N GLU A 12 -9.35 16.01 9.53
CA GLU A 12 -10.25 16.83 8.73
C GLU A 12 -9.61 18.13 8.22
N GLN A 13 -8.58 18.65 8.90
CA GLN A 13 -7.91 19.92 8.59
C GLN A 13 -7.23 19.99 7.20
N ASN A 14 -6.98 18.86 6.52
CA ASN A 14 -6.31 18.86 5.22
C ASN A 14 -7.26 18.79 4.01
N LEU A 15 -8.57 18.60 4.22
CA LEU A 15 -9.49 18.47 3.09
C LEU A 15 -9.82 19.84 2.50
N ASP A 16 -10.16 20.80 3.36
CA ASP A 16 -10.61 22.13 2.95
C ASP A 16 -9.54 22.83 2.11
N LEU A 17 -8.28 22.81 2.56
CA LEU A 17 -7.14 23.33 1.80
C LEU A 17 -7.00 22.73 0.40
N GLN A 18 -7.28 21.44 0.24
CA GLN A 18 -7.22 20.79 -1.07
C GLN A 18 -8.39 21.19 -1.94
N THR A 19 -9.61 21.20 -1.38
CA THR A 19 -10.81 21.54 -2.13
C THR A 19 -10.85 23.01 -2.52
N ASP A 20 -10.35 23.90 -1.67
CA ASP A 20 -10.27 25.33 -1.92
C ASP A 20 -9.27 25.60 -3.05
N ALA A 21 -8.06 25.03 -2.98
CA ALA A 21 -7.08 25.14 -4.06
C ALA A 21 -7.59 24.60 -5.41
N LEU A 22 -8.43 23.55 -5.40
CA LEU A 22 -9.07 23.04 -6.62
C LEU A 22 -10.18 23.96 -7.12
N LYS A 23 -11.01 24.51 -6.22
CA LYS A 23 -12.09 25.46 -6.55
C LYS A 23 -11.54 26.78 -7.08
N ASP A 24 -10.42 27.27 -6.55
CA ASP A 24 -9.74 28.49 -7.00
C ASP A 24 -9.29 28.38 -8.47
N LEU A 25 -9.07 27.16 -8.96
CA LEU A 25 -8.79 26.87 -10.37
C LEU A 25 -10.06 26.72 -11.23
N GLY A 26 -11.25 26.99 -10.68
CA GLY A 26 -12.54 26.84 -11.36
C GLY A 26 -12.98 25.39 -11.54
N ILE A 27 -12.46 24.46 -10.74
CA ILE A 27 -12.80 23.04 -10.87
C ILE A 27 -14.11 22.75 -10.14
N GLU A 28 -15.18 22.53 -10.91
CA GLU A 28 -16.51 22.25 -10.36
C GLU A 28 -16.67 20.78 -9.93
N LYS A 29 -16.01 19.85 -10.64
CA LYS A 29 -16.14 18.42 -10.39
C LYS A 29 -14.95 17.89 -9.58
N ILE A 30 -15.16 17.68 -8.27
CA ILE A 30 -14.14 17.19 -7.35
C ILE A 30 -14.58 15.83 -6.75
N PHE A 31 -13.70 14.84 -6.82
CA PHE A 31 -13.87 13.53 -6.20
C PHE A 31 -13.02 13.45 -4.91
N VAL A 32 -13.60 12.98 -3.82
CA VAL A 32 -12.97 13.04 -2.49
C VAL A 32 -12.97 11.68 -1.80
N ASP A 33 -11.79 11.11 -1.60
CA ASP A 33 -11.62 9.87 -0.82
C ASP A 33 -11.27 10.17 0.66
N ARG A 34 -12.09 9.65 1.58
CA ARG A 34 -11.85 9.67 3.04
C ARG A 34 -11.36 8.29 3.48
N VAL A 35 -10.04 8.07 3.46
CA VAL A 35 -9.46 6.74 3.72
C VAL A 35 -8.63 6.77 5.00
N SER A 36 -9.05 5.99 6.00
CA SER A 36 -8.29 5.79 7.25
C SER A 36 -7.55 4.45 7.24
N GLY A 37 -6.27 4.45 7.60
CA GLY A 37 -5.46 3.24 7.75
C GLY A 37 -4.86 2.69 6.45
N VAL A 38 -4.40 1.43 6.50
CA VAL A 38 -3.63 0.76 5.44
C VAL A 38 -4.51 0.34 4.25
N LYS A 39 -5.85 0.30 4.40
CA LYS A 39 -6.77 -0.12 3.33
C LYS A 39 -6.61 0.76 2.09
N SER A 40 -6.38 0.10 0.95
CA SER A 40 -6.09 0.69 -0.36
C SER A 40 -7.33 1.08 -1.15
N GLU A 41 -8.53 0.92 -0.60
CA GLU A 41 -9.77 1.18 -1.32
C GLU A 41 -9.94 2.69 -1.52
N LYS A 42 -9.90 3.11 -2.79
CA LYS A 42 -10.11 4.48 -3.26
C LYS A 42 -11.35 4.49 -4.18
N PRO A 43 -12.55 4.30 -3.61
CA PRO A 43 -13.77 4.19 -4.41
C PRO A 43 -14.01 5.44 -5.26
N GLN A 44 -13.68 6.64 -4.77
CA GLN A 44 -13.89 7.87 -5.51
C GLN A 44 -12.86 8.05 -6.63
N LEU A 45 -11.60 7.64 -6.42
CA LEU A 45 -10.62 7.59 -7.50
C LEU A 45 -11.07 6.64 -8.62
N ASN A 46 -11.59 5.46 -8.26
CA ASN A 46 -12.09 4.50 -9.27
C ASN A 46 -13.27 5.06 -10.06
N GLN A 47 -14.21 5.74 -9.39
CA GLN A 47 -15.31 6.43 -10.06
C GLN A 47 -14.82 7.55 -10.98
N LEU A 48 -13.84 8.34 -10.54
CA LEU A 48 -13.20 9.37 -11.35
C LEU A 48 -12.57 8.77 -12.61
N ILE A 49 -11.86 7.65 -12.49
CA ILE A 49 -11.18 6.99 -13.62
C ILE A 49 -12.15 6.46 -14.68
N ASN A 50 -13.36 6.07 -14.25
CA ASN A 50 -14.46 5.69 -15.14
C ASN A 50 -15.17 6.90 -15.76
N PHE A 51 -15.16 8.04 -15.07
CA PHE A 51 -15.81 9.27 -15.51
C PHE A 51 -14.96 10.07 -16.50
N ILE A 52 -13.64 10.14 -16.26
CA ILE A 52 -12.69 10.95 -17.02
C ILE A 52 -12.50 10.44 -18.45
N ARG A 53 -12.39 11.35 -19.41
CA ARG A 53 -12.31 11.05 -20.84
C ARG A 53 -11.06 11.66 -21.47
N LYS A 54 -10.74 11.20 -22.68
CA LYS A 54 -9.67 11.78 -23.49
C LYS A 54 -9.86 13.30 -23.66
N GLY A 55 -8.80 14.07 -23.45
CA GLY A 55 -8.80 15.54 -23.48
C GLY A 55 -9.16 16.20 -22.15
N ASP A 56 -9.56 15.43 -21.13
CA ASP A 56 -9.70 15.95 -19.77
C ASP A 56 -8.36 16.05 -19.05
N THR A 57 -8.33 16.85 -17.99
CA THR A 57 -7.17 16.99 -17.10
C THR A 57 -7.54 16.62 -15.68
N LEU A 58 -6.90 15.59 -15.15
CA LEU A 58 -6.95 15.25 -13.74
C LEU A 58 -6.03 16.19 -12.96
N THR A 59 -6.62 16.97 -12.06
CA THR A 59 -5.90 17.91 -11.20
C THR A 59 -5.92 17.45 -9.75
N VAL A 60 -4.76 17.47 -9.12
CA VAL A 60 -4.60 17.20 -7.69
C VAL A 60 -3.83 18.30 -7.01
N TRP A 61 -4.08 18.48 -5.71
CA TRP A 61 -3.33 19.46 -4.94
C TRP A 61 -1.84 19.10 -4.85
N ARG A 62 -1.55 17.81 -4.61
CA ARG A 62 -0.20 17.25 -4.44
C ARG A 62 -0.12 15.81 -4.95
N LEU A 63 1.08 15.39 -5.35
CA LEU A 63 1.36 14.04 -5.87
C LEU A 63 1.04 12.91 -4.88
N ASP A 64 1.29 13.15 -3.58
CA ASP A 64 1.05 12.17 -2.51
C ASP A 64 -0.43 11.87 -2.24
N ARG A 65 -1.35 12.63 -2.89
CA ARG A 65 -2.78 12.39 -2.81
C ARG A 65 -3.23 11.24 -3.69
N ILE A 66 -2.56 10.97 -4.81
CA ILE A 66 -2.89 9.89 -5.75
C ILE A 66 -2.30 8.55 -5.32
N GLY A 67 -1.01 8.51 -4.98
CA GLY A 67 -0.25 7.28 -4.74
C GLY A 67 0.49 7.29 -3.41
N ARG A 68 0.67 6.12 -2.81
CA ARG A 68 1.58 5.94 -1.66
C ARG A 68 3.01 5.63 -2.10
N THR A 69 3.18 5.11 -3.30
CA THR A 69 4.48 4.75 -3.86
C THR A 69 4.73 5.58 -5.10
N THR A 70 5.96 6.04 -5.28
CA THR A 70 6.35 6.82 -6.45
C THR A 70 6.16 6.01 -7.73
N VAL A 71 6.50 4.72 -7.70
CA VAL A 71 6.25 3.79 -8.82
C VAL A 71 4.77 3.71 -9.20
N GLY A 72 3.88 3.59 -8.20
CA GLY A 72 2.44 3.51 -8.48
C GLY A 72 1.88 4.81 -9.03
N LEU A 73 2.41 5.96 -8.60
CA LEU A 73 2.06 7.26 -9.18
C LEU A 73 2.53 7.37 -10.63
N ILE A 74 3.75 6.94 -10.93
CA ILE A 74 4.32 6.96 -12.29
C ILE A 74 3.46 6.13 -13.23
N GLN A 75 3.18 4.87 -12.86
CA GLN A 75 2.33 3.98 -13.64
C GLN A 75 0.97 4.61 -13.92
N PHE A 76 0.33 5.14 -12.87
CA PHE A 76 -0.97 5.77 -12.98
C PHE A 76 -0.99 6.97 -13.95
N VAL A 77 -0.03 7.88 -13.85
CA VAL A 77 0.02 9.06 -14.74
C VAL A 77 0.41 8.65 -16.18
N THR A 78 1.25 7.64 -16.36
CA THR A 78 1.55 7.08 -17.68
C THR A 78 0.30 6.51 -18.33
N GLU A 79 -0.48 5.70 -17.61
CA GLU A 79 -1.76 5.15 -18.10
C GLU A 79 -2.76 6.25 -18.49
N LEU A 80 -2.82 7.34 -17.71
CA LEU A 80 -3.65 8.50 -18.06
C LEU A 80 -3.19 9.15 -19.36
N ASN A 81 -1.89 9.41 -19.51
CA ASN A 81 -1.35 10.01 -20.72
C ASN A 81 -1.57 9.13 -21.96
N GLU A 82 -1.45 7.80 -21.84
CA GLU A 82 -1.75 6.84 -22.92
C GLU A 82 -3.23 6.90 -23.34
N ARG A 83 -4.14 7.12 -22.38
CA ARG A 83 -5.57 7.38 -22.64
C ARG A 83 -5.85 8.80 -23.17
N GLY A 84 -4.82 9.63 -23.34
CA GLY A 84 -4.94 11.03 -23.77
C GLY A 84 -5.56 11.93 -22.71
N ILE A 85 -5.41 11.58 -21.43
CA ILE A 85 -5.83 12.36 -20.27
C ILE A 85 -4.59 13.06 -19.71
N HIS A 86 -4.71 14.36 -19.45
CA HIS A 86 -3.64 15.15 -18.86
C HIS A 86 -3.67 15.04 -17.33
N PHE A 87 -2.51 15.24 -16.71
CA PHE A 87 -2.35 15.22 -15.27
C PHE A 87 -1.69 16.52 -14.81
N LYS A 88 -2.28 17.13 -13.78
CA LYS A 88 -1.81 18.39 -13.20
C LYS A 88 -1.68 18.28 -11.69
N SER A 89 -0.55 18.73 -11.15
CA SER A 89 -0.33 18.90 -9.72
C SER A 89 -0.12 20.36 -9.38
N ILE A 90 -0.91 20.88 -8.44
CA ILE A 90 -0.91 22.31 -8.08
C ILE A 90 0.39 22.69 -7.36
N SER A 91 0.75 21.95 -6.31
CA SER A 91 1.87 22.35 -5.43
C SER A 91 3.23 22.18 -6.10
N GLU A 92 3.39 21.13 -6.92
CA GLU A 92 4.62 20.85 -7.66
C GLU A 92 4.66 21.59 -9.01
N ASN A 93 3.59 22.30 -9.38
CA ASN A 93 3.43 23.01 -10.65
C ASN A 93 3.75 22.12 -11.88
N ILE A 94 3.31 20.86 -11.83
CA ILE A 94 3.52 19.89 -12.91
C ILE A 94 2.25 19.85 -13.76
N ASP A 95 2.39 19.96 -15.08
CA ASP A 95 1.28 19.85 -16.04
C ASP A 95 1.69 19.02 -17.26
N THR A 96 1.21 17.77 -17.34
CA THR A 96 1.51 16.86 -18.45
C THR A 96 0.74 17.18 -19.73
N GLY A 97 -0.09 18.22 -19.76
CA GLY A 97 -0.63 18.80 -20.99
C GLY A 97 0.42 19.56 -21.79
N SER A 98 1.43 20.12 -21.13
CA SER A 98 2.52 20.85 -21.75
C SER A 98 3.70 19.94 -22.14
N VAL A 99 4.44 20.30 -23.19
CA VAL A 99 5.67 19.57 -23.61
C VAL A 99 6.70 19.58 -22.48
N SER A 100 6.93 20.75 -21.85
CA SER A 100 7.87 20.89 -20.75
C SER A 100 7.45 20.10 -19.50
N GLY A 101 6.16 20.09 -19.16
CA GLY A 101 5.69 19.34 -18.00
C GLY A 101 5.72 17.83 -18.21
N LYS A 102 5.53 17.33 -19.44
CA LYS A 102 5.81 15.92 -19.78
C LYS A 102 7.29 15.55 -19.56
N LEU A 103 8.21 16.40 -20.00
CA LEU A 103 9.65 16.19 -19.79
C LEU A 103 10.00 16.17 -18.30
N ILE A 104 9.53 17.17 -17.54
CA ILE A 104 9.75 17.26 -16.10
C ILE A 104 9.19 16.01 -15.39
N PHE A 105 7.99 15.58 -15.78
CA PHE A 105 7.39 14.37 -15.23
C PHE A 105 8.26 13.13 -15.50
N GLN A 106 8.76 12.95 -16.73
CA GLN A 106 9.67 11.84 -17.08
C GLN A 106 10.97 11.87 -16.26
N ILE A 107 11.56 13.04 -16.03
CA ILE A 107 12.74 13.18 -15.17
C ILE A 107 12.42 12.73 -13.75
N PHE A 108 11.28 13.15 -13.18
CA PHE A 108 10.84 12.66 -11.87
C PHE A 108 10.63 11.15 -11.84
N CYS A 109 10.13 10.55 -12.93
CA CYS A 109 10.00 9.10 -13.03
C CYS A 109 11.36 8.39 -12.89
N VAL A 110 12.36 8.86 -13.66
CA VAL A 110 13.71 8.29 -13.65
C VAL A 110 14.38 8.47 -12.29
N LEU A 111 14.26 9.66 -11.69
CA LEU A 111 14.81 9.93 -10.35
C LEU A 111 14.20 9.02 -9.28
N ALA A 112 12.89 8.83 -9.32
CA ALA A 112 12.18 7.96 -8.38
C ALA A 112 12.59 6.49 -8.50
N GLU A 113 12.80 6.00 -9.72
CA GLU A 113 13.30 4.66 -9.97
C GLU A 113 14.73 4.50 -9.44
N HIS A 114 15.59 5.48 -9.69
CA HIS A 114 16.95 5.50 -9.18
C HIS A 114 17.00 5.46 -7.65
N GLU A 115 16.25 6.33 -6.96
CA GLU A 115 16.18 6.32 -5.48
C GLU A 115 15.73 4.97 -4.93
N ARG A 116 14.72 4.35 -5.56
CA ARG A 116 14.24 3.02 -5.18
C ARG A 116 15.34 1.96 -5.34
N ASN A 117 16.06 1.98 -6.46
CA ASN A 117 17.13 1.02 -6.72
C ASN A 117 18.27 1.16 -5.70
N VAL A 118 18.65 2.40 -5.36
CA VAL A 118 19.63 2.69 -4.30
C VAL A 118 19.17 2.15 -2.94
N LEU A 119 17.89 2.33 -2.57
CA LEU A 119 17.35 1.79 -1.32
C LEU A 119 17.37 0.26 -1.28
N ILE A 120 17.03 -0.40 -2.39
CA ILE A 120 17.07 -1.86 -2.53
C ILE A 120 18.52 -2.35 -2.40
N GLU A 121 19.45 -1.72 -3.11
CA GLU A 121 20.87 -2.07 -3.07
C GLU A 121 21.44 -1.96 -1.66
N ARG A 122 21.18 -0.83 -0.98
CA ARG A 122 21.62 -0.60 0.41
C ARG A 122 21.02 -1.63 1.37
N THR A 123 19.75 -1.97 1.20
CA THR A 123 19.07 -2.99 2.02
C THR A 123 19.71 -4.35 1.83
N ASN A 124 19.97 -4.75 0.57
CA ASN A 124 20.59 -6.02 0.24
C ASN A 124 22.03 -6.11 0.77
N ALA A 125 22.81 -5.03 0.65
CA ALA A 125 24.16 -4.95 1.22
C ALA A 125 24.12 -5.10 2.76
N GLY A 126 23.19 -4.42 3.43
CA GLY A 126 22.98 -4.54 4.87
C GLY A 126 22.57 -5.95 5.30
N LEU A 127 21.66 -6.59 4.57
CA LEU A 127 21.23 -7.97 4.82
C LEU A 127 22.38 -8.96 4.61
N LYS A 128 23.21 -8.77 3.58
CA LYS A 128 24.39 -9.60 3.32
C LYS A 128 25.39 -9.48 4.48
N ALA A 129 25.74 -8.26 4.88
CA ALA A 129 26.64 -8.02 6.01
C ALA A 129 26.09 -8.57 7.34
N ALA A 130 24.77 -8.49 7.56
CA ALA A 130 24.12 -9.06 8.74
C ALA A 130 24.23 -10.60 8.75
N ARG A 131 24.00 -11.27 7.60
CA ARG A 131 24.15 -12.72 7.46
C ARG A 131 25.58 -13.19 7.68
N GLU A 132 26.57 -12.46 7.14
CA GLU A 132 27.99 -12.73 7.38
C GLU A 132 28.36 -12.65 8.87
N ARG A 133 27.67 -11.78 9.63
CA ARG A 133 27.78 -11.67 11.10
C ARG A 133 26.88 -12.67 11.87
N GLY A 134 26.30 -13.66 11.19
CA GLY A 134 25.43 -14.68 11.79
C GLY A 134 23.99 -14.24 12.09
N LYS A 135 23.61 -13.00 11.75
CA LYS A 135 22.23 -12.49 11.90
C LYS A 135 21.42 -12.82 10.65
N ASN A 136 20.86 -14.04 10.63
CA ASN A 136 20.15 -14.57 9.45
C ASN A 136 18.75 -13.98 9.21
N GLY A 137 18.18 -13.26 10.19
CA GLY A 137 16.82 -12.72 10.10
C GLY A 137 15.74 -13.81 10.02
N GLY A 138 14.52 -13.41 9.63
CA GLY A 138 13.37 -14.31 9.48
C GLY A 138 12.67 -14.67 10.79
N ARG A 139 11.55 -15.41 10.69
CA ARG A 139 10.80 -15.89 11.86
C ARG A 139 11.66 -16.92 12.61
N PRO A 140 11.86 -16.79 13.94
CA PRO A 140 12.58 -17.78 14.73
C PRO A 140 12.08 -19.20 14.47
N LYS A 141 13.03 -20.14 14.28
CA LYS A 141 12.70 -21.56 14.07
C LYS A 141 12.17 -22.16 15.37
N GLY A 142 11.29 -23.14 15.23
CA GLY A 142 10.75 -23.90 16.34
C GLY A 142 9.37 -23.43 16.81
N MET A 143 8.95 -24.06 17.91
CA MET A 143 7.67 -23.83 18.55
C MET A 143 7.82 -22.70 19.57
N THR A 144 6.85 -21.78 19.63
CA THR A 144 6.86 -20.75 20.67
C THR A 144 6.73 -21.39 22.06
N GLU A 145 7.27 -20.75 23.10
CA GLU A 145 7.21 -21.26 24.48
C GLU A 145 5.79 -21.61 24.93
N LYS A 146 4.78 -20.84 24.49
CA LYS A 146 3.37 -21.14 24.69
C LYS A 146 3.02 -22.57 24.23
N PHE A 147 3.41 -22.91 23.00
CA PHE A 147 3.06 -24.19 22.39
C PHE A 147 3.89 -25.35 22.96
N LYS A 148 5.14 -25.10 23.39
CA LYS A 148 5.94 -26.12 24.12
C LYS A 148 5.29 -26.50 25.45
N LYS A 149 4.77 -25.53 26.22
CA LYS A 149 4.13 -25.78 27.52
C LYS A 149 2.85 -26.60 27.41
N ILE A 150 2.05 -26.38 26.36
CA ILE A 150 0.78 -27.09 26.17
C ILE A 150 0.91 -28.40 25.37
N ALA A 151 2.07 -28.66 24.77
CA ALA A 151 2.28 -29.85 23.94
C ALA A 151 1.95 -31.18 24.64
N PRO A 152 2.36 -31.41 25.92
CA PRO A 152 2.01 -32.65 26.62
C PRO A 152 0.50 -32.82 26.78
N LEU A 153 -0.20 -31.73 27.16
CA LEU A 153 -1.65 -31.74 27.37
C LEU A 153 -2.40 -32.00 26.06
N VAL A 154 -1.98 -31.35 24.97
CA VAL A 154 -2.57 -31.54 23.64
C VAL A 154 -2.37 -32.98 23.16
N LYS A 155 -1.20 -33.58 23.42
CA LYS A 155 -0.89 -34.96 23.05
C LYS A 155 -1.75 -35.96 23.84
N THR A 156 -1.87 -35.81 25.15
CA THR A 156 -2.74 -36.64 25.98
C THR A 156 -4.21 -36.54 25.55
N SER A 157 -4.70 -35.32 25.28
CA SER A 157 -6.07 -35.13 24.78
C SER A 157 -6.29 -35.80 23.42
N TYR A 158 -5.31 -35.76 22.52
CA TYR A 158 -5.39 -36.43 21.22
C TYR A 158 -5.36 -37.97 21.33
N GLU A 159 -4.47 -38.51 22.17
CA GLU A 159 -4.32 -39.95 22.40
C GLU A 159 -5.54 -40.57 23.10
N SER A 160 -6.21 -39.80 23.97
CA SER A 160 -7.44 -40.23 24.63
C SER A 160 -8.60 -40.48 23.67
N LYS A 161 -8.54 -39.95 22.43
CA LYS A 161 -9.57 -40.03 21.37
C LYS A 161 -10.99 -39.62 21.79
N ASN A 162 -11.15 -38.98 22.96
CA ASN A 162 -12.45 -38.59 23.50
C ASN A 162 -12.99 -37.29 22.89
N LEU A 163 -12.13 -36.46 22.29
CA LEU A 163 -12.51 -35.17 21.73
C LEU A 163 -12.16 -35.07 20.24
N PRO A 164 -13.05 -34.49 19.41
CA PRO A 164 -12.71 -34.12 18.04
C PRO A 164 -11.52 -33.15 18.01
N ILE A 165 -10.67 -33.27 16.99
CA ILE A 165 -9.47 -32.44 16.81
C ILE A 165 -9.81 -30.93 16.86
N GLU A 166 -10.97 -30.54 16.31
CA GLU A 166 -11.40 -29.14 16.28
C GLU A 166 -11.75 -28.58 17.66
N GLU A 167 -12.27 -29.41 18.56
CA GLU A 167 -12.55 -29.01 19.94
C GLU A 167 -11.26 -28.89 20.74
N ILE A 168 -10.31 -29.80 20.55
CA ILE A 168 -8.98 -29.71 21.15
C ILE A 168 -8.28 -28.42 20.67
N MET A 169 -8.33 -28.13 19.37
CA MET A 169 -7.76 -26.90 18.83
C MET A 169 -8.40 -25.63 19.41
N LYS A 170 -9.73 -25.60 19.59
CA LYS A 170 -10.43 -24.49 20.24
C LYS A 170 -10.01 -24.34 21.70
N ALA A 171 -9.99 -25.44 22.46
CA ALA A 171 -9.64 -25.45 23.88
C ALA A 171 -8.21 -24.92 24.14
N PHE A 172 -7.26 -25.28 23.27
CA PHE A 172 -5.86 -24.84 23.40
C PHE A 172 -5.52 -23.58 22.57
N ASN A 173 -6.52 -22.95 21.95
CA ASN A 173 -6.39 -21.75 21.11
C ASN A 173 -5.31 -21.92 20.02
N ILE A 174 -5.42 -23.01 19.26
CA ILE A 174 -4.53 -23.38 18.16
C ILE A 174 -5.21 -22.99 16.84
N GLY A 175 -4.66 -21.98 16.15
CA GLY A 175 -5.30 -21.40 14.96
C GLY A 175 -5.16 -22.20 13.66
N SER A 176 -4.44 -23.33 13.61
CA SER A 176 -4.34 -24.15 12.39
C SER A 176 -4.06 -25.63 12.67
N LYS A 177 -4.65 -26.51 11.87
CA LYS A 177 -4.38 -27.97 11.90
C LYS A 177 -2.89 -28.26 11.69
N ALA A 178 -2.21 -27.49 10.84
CA ALA A 178 -0.75 -27.61 10.64
C ALA A 178 0.05 -27.35 11.92
N THR A 179 -0.34 -26.36 12.73
CA THR A 179 0.31 -26.11 14.02
C THR A 179 -0.02 -27.20 15.02
N PHE A 180 -1.27 -27.67 15.06
CA PHE A 180 -1.70 -28.82 15.88
C PHE A 180 -0.86 -30.07 15.61
N TYR A 181 -0.75 -30.48 14.34
CA TYR A 181 0.06 -31.66 13.97
C TYR A 181 1.55 -31.47 14.25
N LYS A 182 2.05 -30.23 14.22
CA LYS A 182 3.43 -29.92 14.60
C LYS A 182 3.66 -30.04 16.11
N ILE A 183 2.64 -29.73 16.93
CA ILE A 183 2.66 -29.85 18.40
C ILE A 183 2.67 -31.32 18.83
N ILE A 184 1.85 -32.17 18.21
CA ILE A 184 1.79 -33.59 18.61
C ILE A 184 2.99 -34.41 18.10
N LYS A 185 3.68 -33.92 17.07
CA LYS A 185 4.84 -34.58 16.45
C LYS A 185 6.18 -34.17 17.10
N SER A 186 6.21 -33.06 17.85
CA SER A 186 7.37 -32.65 18.65
C SER A 186 7.44 -33.41 19.96
#